data_AF-E1A123-F1
#
_entry.id   AF-E1A123-F1
#
_cell.length_a   1.000
_cell.length_b   1.000
_cell.length_c   1.000
_cell.angle_alpha   90.00
_cell.angle_beta   90.00
_cell.angle_gamma   90.00
#
_symmetry.space_group_name_H-M   'P 1'
#
loop_
_entity.id
_entity.type
_entity.pdbx_description
1 polymer ?
#
loop_
_entity_poly.entity_id
_entity_poly.type
_entity_poly.pdbx_seq_one_letter_code
_entity_poly.pdbx_strand_id
1 'polypeptide(L)' 'IIFDGVNSAFHLWCNGRWVGYGQDSRLPSEFDLSAFLRAGENRLAVMVLRWSDGSYLEDQDMWRMSGIFRDVSLLHKP' A
#
# COMPACT_ATOMS: atom_id res chain seq x y z
N ILE A 1 1.12 -5.75 7.81
CA ILE A 1 1.42 -4.33 7.53
C ILE A 1 0.16 -3.67 7.02
N ILE A 2 -0.11 -2.43 7.45
CA ILE A 2 -1.33 -1.71 7.16
C ILE A 2 -0.95 -0.38 6.52
N PHE A 3 -1.55 -0.06 5.38
CA PHE A 3 -1.44 1.23 4.71
C PHE A 3 -2.80 1.94 4.82
N ASP A 4 -2.89 3.04 5.55
CA ASP A 4 -4.19 3.69 5.83
C ASP A 4 -4.73 4.55 4.67
N GLY A 5 -3.88 4.83 3.67
CA GLY A 5 -4.25 5.59 2.48
C GLY A 5 -3.09 5.78 1.50
N VAL A 6 -3.27 5.30 0.28
CA VAL A 6 -2.31 5.42 -0.83
C VAL A 6 -3.06 5.77 -2.11
N ASN A 7 -2.67 6.84 -2.81
CA ASN A 7 -3.35 7.27 -4.03
C ASN A 7 -2.43 7.07 -5.26
N SER A 8 -2.86 6.38 -6.34
CA SER A 8 -4.20 5.78 -6.58
C SER A 8 -4.26 4.27 -6.32
N ALA A 9 -3.13 3.60 -6.52
CA ALA A 9 -2.94 2.18 -6.33
C ALA A 9 -1.45 1.90 -6.12
N PHE A 10 -1.11 0.72 -5.61
CA PHE A 10 0.29 0.37 -5.39
C PHE A 10 0.55 -1.14 -5.39
N HIS A 11 1.79 -1.49 -5.71
CA HIS A 11 2.34 -2.82 -5.49
C HIS A 11 3.29 -2.81 -4.29
N LEU A 12 3.28 -3.90 -3.52
CA LEU A 12 4.11 -4.10 -2.34
C LEU A 12 5.07 -5.29 -2.51
N TRP A 13 6.32 -5.10 -2.11
CA TRP A 13 7.32 -6.16 -1.97
C TRP A 13 7.94 -6.15 -0.57
N CYS A 14 8.28 -7.34 -0.08
CA CYS A 14 9.06 -7.55 1.13
C CYS A 14 10.24 -8.47 0.80
N ASN A 15 11.46 -8.03 1.11
CA ASN A 15 12.70 -8.76 0.84
C ASN A 15 12.83 -9.22 -0.62
N GLY A 16 12.39 -8.38 -1.57
CA GLY A 16 12.42 -8.67 -3.01
C GLY A 16 11.30 -9.59 -3.52
N ARG A 17 10.46 -10.14 -2.63
CA ARG A 17 9.32 -10.97 -2.99
C ARG A 17 8.04 -10.13 -3.06
N TRP A 18 7.26 -10.32 -4.12
CA TRP A 18 5.98 -9.63 -4.27
C TRP A 18 4.98 -10.12 -3.22
N VAL A 19 4.35 -9.17 -2.52
CA VAL A 19 3.39 -9.42 -1.45
C VAL A 19 1.97 -9.25 -1.96
N GLY A 20 1.71 -8.17 -2.71
CA GLY A 20 0.36 -7.88 -3.15
C GLY A 20 0.19 -6.55 -3.89
N TYR A 21 -1.07 -6.25 -4.18
CA TYR A 21 -1.55 -5.03 -4.83
C TYR A 21 -2.68 -4.42 -3.98
N GLY A 22 -2.69 -3.09 -3.85
CA GLY A 22 -3.75 -2.32 -3.19
C GLY A 22 -4.29 -1.22 -4.10
N GLN A 23 -5.61 -1.02 -4.05
CA GLN A 23 -6.39 -0.02 -4.79
C GLN A 23 -7.57 0.40 -3.91
N ASP A 24 -8.18 1.55 -4.21
CA ASP A 24 -8.98 2.38 -3.30
C ASP A 24 -8.08 3.23 -2.39
N SER A 25 -8.11 4.54 -2.65
CA SER A 25 -7.17 5.46 -2.05
C SER A 25 -7.60 5.97 -0.67
N ARG A 26 -8.84 5.73 -0.24
CA ARG A 26 -9.36 6.24 1.05
C ARG A 26 -9.59 5.14 2.08
N LEU A 27 -9.54 3.87 1.67
CA LEU A 27 -9.64 2.73 2.55
C LEU A 27 -8.26 2.14 2.91
N PRO A 28 -8.12 1.54 4.10
CA PRO A 28 -6.89 0.87 4.47
C PRO A 28 -6.67 -0.42 3.67
N SER A 29 -5.40 -0.70 3.35
CA SER A 29 -4.97 -1.98 2.75
C SER A 29 -4.10 -2.75 3.74
N GLU A 30 -4.52 -3.96 4.12
CA GLU A 30 -3.78 -4.85 5.00
C GLU A 30 -3.12 -6.02 4.24
N PHE A 31 -1.85 -6.29 4.53
CA PHE A 31 -1.12 -7.44 4.00
C PHE A 31 -0.47 -8.25 5.11
N ASP A 32 -0.60 -9.57 5.04
CA ASP A 32 0.13 -10.50 5.89
C ASP A 32 1.58 -10.65 5.40
N LEU A 33 2.53 -10.35 6.28
CA LEU A 33 3.96 -10.44 6.00
C LEU A 33 4.62 -11.69 6.63
N SER A 34 3.86 -12.53 7.33
CA SER A 34 4.41 -13.64 8.14
C SER A 34 5.31 -14.57 7.34
N ALA A 35 4.95 -14.86 6.08
CA ALA A 35 5.73 -15.73 5.18
C ALA A 35 6.90 -15.03 4.45
N PHE A 36 7.07 -13.72 4.64
CA PHE A 36 8.05 -12.88 3.93
C PHE A 36 9.14 -12.31 4.85
N LEU A 37 8.83 -12.16 6.15
CA LEU A 37 9.75 -11.63 7.14
C LEU A 37 10.84 -12.63 7.50
N ARG A 38 11.99 -12.08 7.88
CA ARG A 38 13.12 -12.80 8.48
C ARG A 38 13.54 -12.10 9.77
N ALA A 39 14.25 -12.80 10.64
CA ALA A 39 14.85 -12.18 11.81
C ALA A 39 15.85 -11.08 11.39
N GLY A 40 15.85 -9.96 12.12
CA GLY A 40 16.71 -8.81 11.82
C GLY A 40 16.13 -7.88 10.75
N GLU A 41 16.97 -7.43 9.82
CA GLU A 41 16.59 -6.42 8.83
C GLU A 41 15.68 -6.98 7.72
N ASN A 42 14.60 -6.24 7.49
CA ASN A 42 13.65 -6.48 6.42
C ASN A 42 13.54 -5.24 5.55
N ARG A 43 13.53 -5.42 4.23
CA ARG A 43 13.37 -4.33 3.28
C ARG A 43 11.97 -4.38 2.69
N LEU A 44 11.24 -3.28 2.79
CA LEU A 44 9.99 -3.06 2.08
C LEU A 44 10.23 -2.17 0.87
N ALA A 45 9.53 -2.45 -0.22
CA ALA A 45 9.51 -1.60 -1.40
C ALA A 45 8.06 -1.44 -1.87
N VAL A 46 7.68 -0.21 -2.24
CA VAL A 46 6.34 0.13 -2.68
C VAL A 46 6.44 0.91 -3.99
N MET A 47 5.66 0.50 -4.99
CA MET A 47 5.52 1.21 -6.26
C MET A 47 4.12 1.81 -6.32
N VAL A 48 4.03 3.14 -6.26
CA VAL A 48 2.74 3.86 -6.28
C VAL A 48 2.45 4.33 -7.70
N LEU A 49 1.26 4.00 -8.20
CA LEU A 49 0.77 4.42 -9.50
C LEU A 49 -0.14 5.64 -9.35
N ARG A 50 0.15 6.69 -10.12
CA ARG A 50 -0.67 7.90 -10.15
C ARG A 50 -2.06 7.65 -10.76
N TRP A 51 -2.15 6.76 -11.75
CA TRP A 51 -3.38 6.41 -12.43
C TRP A 51 -3.55 4.89 -12.46
N SER A 52 -4.77 4.44 -12.18
CA SER A 52 -5.25 3.06 -12.28
C SER A 52 -6.67 3.06 -12.85
N ASP A 53 -7.24 1.89 -13.13
CA ASP A 53 -8.66 1.77 -13.46
C ASP A 53 -9.56 2.29 -12.32
N GLY A 54 -9.11 2.19 -11.05
CA GLY A 54 -9.80 2.77 -9.90
C GLY A 54 -9.92 4.29 -9.95
N SER A 55 -9.03 4.98 -10.67
CA SER A 55 -9.11 6.44 -10.84
C SER A 55 -10.38 6.91 -11.53
N TYR A 56 -11.06 6.05 -12.30
CA TYR A 56 -12.37 6.37 -12.88
C TYR A 56 -13.51 6.40 -11.84
N LEU A 57 -13.33 5.70 -10.71
CA LEU A 57 -14.30 5.65 -9.61
C LEU A 57 -14.00 6.68 -8.52
N GLU A 58 -12.85 7.35 -8.59
CA GLU A 58 -12.37 8.31 -7.59
C GLU A 58 -12.31 9.76 -8.12
N ASP A 59 -13.28 10.14 -8.95
CA ASP A 59 -13.34 11.46 -9.59
C ASP A 59 -14.11 12.49 -8.73
N GLN A 60 -13.64 12.72 -7.51
CA GLN A 60 -14.19 13.78 -6.67
C GLN A 60 -13.78 15.17 -7.17
N ASP A 61 -14.64 16.16 -6.99
CA ASP A 61 -14.37 17.58 -7.27
C ASP A 61 -13.34 18.15 -6.28
N MET A 62 -12.06 17.84 -6.51
CA MET A 62 -10.93 18.21 -5.66
C MET A 62 -9.59 18.06 -6.41
N TRP A 63 -8.50 18.48 -5.78
CA TRP A 63 -7.16 18.32 -6.32
C TRP A 63 -6.72 16.85 -6.39
N ARG A 64 -6.19 16.44 -7.55
CA ARG A 64 -5.62 15.10 -7.76
C ARG A 64 -4.19 15.00 -7.21
N MET A 65 -4.08 14.60 -5.96
CA MET A 65 -2.83 14.29 -5.26
C MET A 65 -2.48 12.80 -5.35
N SER A 66 -1.22 12.43 -5.13
CA SER A 66 -0.74 11.04 -5.21
C SER A 66 0.29 10.73 -4.13
N GLY A 67 0.54 9.44 -3.89
CA GLY A 67 1.54 8.97 -2.94
C GLY A 67 0.93 8.25 -1.74
N ILE A 68 1.80 7.85 -0.82
CA ILE A 68 1.43 7.34 0.50
C ILE A 68 1.15 8.56 1.36
N PHE A 69 -0.13 8.87 1.56
CA PHE A 69 -0.56 10.15 2.16
C PHE A 69 -1.16 10.00 3.56
N ARG A 70 -1.31 8.76 4.04
CA ARG A 70 -1.62 8.43 5.43
C ARG A 70 -0.60 7.45 5.99
N ASP A 71 -0.76 7.12 7.26
CA ASP A 71 0.18 6.31 8.02
C ASP A 71 0.36 4.90 7.44
N VAL A 72 1.55 4.36 7.71
CA VAL A 72 1.90 2.97 7.44
C VAL A 72 2.38 2.35 8.74
N SER A 73 1.73 1.25 9.14
CA SER A 73 2.01 0.61 10.43
C SER A 73 2.28 -0.89 10.28
N LEU A 74 3.13 -1.40 11.17
CA LEU A 74 3.36 -2.83 11.32
C LEU A 74 2.61 -3.34 12.55
N LEU A 75 1.54 -4.09 12.31
CA LEU A 75 0.76 -4.73 13.37
C LEU A 75 1.31 -6.14 13.66
N HIS A 76 1.58 -6.42 14.94
CA HIS A 76 1.83 -7.76 15.45
C HIS A 76 0.55 -8.29 16.10
N LYS A 77 0.00 -9.38 15.57
CA LYS A 77 -1.14 -10.09 16.14
C LYS A 77 -0.61 -11.22 17.06
N PRO A 78 -1.24 -11.46 18.23
CA PRO A 78 -0.85 -12.52 19.14
C PRO A 78 -1.01 -13.92 18.54
#